data_AF-A0A358UYV5-F1
#
_entry.id   AF-A0A358UYV5-F1
#
_cell.length_a   1.000
_cell.length_b   1.000
_cell.length_c   1.000
_cell.angle_alpha   90.00
_cell.angle_beta   90.00
_cell.angle_gamma   90.00
#
_symmetry.space_group_name_H-M   'P 1'
#
loop_
_entity.id
_entity.type
_entity.pdbx_description
1 polymer ?
#
loop_
_entity_poly.entity_id
_entity_poly.type
_entity_poly.pdbx_seq_one_letter_code
_entity_poly.pdbx_strand_id
1 'polypeptide(L)'
;MMKILITGGLGHIGSGFLHSVRADDFDEIIILDNISTQRYASLFELPFEKRVRFIEEDIMTSDLSIIVAQADAVLHLAAITDAERSCDIPDKVRAVNFDGVRLIAESCLYEVRADRIKEKGFCFEGNIFSRIDETLDMLRGLIPFQSGTD
;
A
#
# COMPACT_ATOMS: atom_id res chain seq x y z
N MET A 1 8.84 -17.47 -1.48
CA MET A 1 9.87 -16.50 -1.07
C MET A 1 9.40 -15.15 -1.62
N MET A 2 9.26 -14.13 -0.74
CA MET A 2 8.39 -12.95 -0.90
C MET A 2 9.13 -11.64 -0.62
N LYS A 3 8.96 -10.64 -1.49
CA LYS A 3 9.46 -9.27 -1.31
C LYS A 3 8.36 -8.34 -0.80
N ILE A 4 8.67 -7.48 0.17
CA ILE A 4 7.71 -6.53 0.74
C ILE A 4 8.18 -5.09 0.54
N LEU A 5 7.28 -4.22 0.07
CA LEU A 5 7.44 -2.78 0.07
C LEU A 5 6.76 -2.20 1.32
N ILE A 6 7.48 -1.37 2.07
CA ILE A 6 6.98 -0.68 3.25
C ILE A 6 7.12 0.81 3.01
N THR A 7 6.00 1.50 2.83
CA THR A 7 6.01 2.97 2.76
C THR A 7 5.92 3.56 4.16
N GLY A 8 6.59 4.67 4.45
CA GLY A 8 6.61 5.27 5.79
C GLY A 8 7.39 4.41 6.79
N GLY A 9 8.34 3.61 6.30
CA GLY A 9 9.07 2.62 7.11
C GLY A 9 9.91 3.23 8.23
N LEU A 10 10.27 4.52 8.16
CA LEU A 10 11.02 5.19 9.22
C LEU A 10 10.11 5.86 10.25
N GLY A 11 8.80 5.90 10.00
CA GLY A 11 7.79 6.36 10.96
C GLY A 11 7.71 5.47 12.21
N HIS A 12 6.98 5.92 13.23
CA HIS A 12 6.91 5.21 14.52
C HIS A 12 6.52 3.73 14.35
N ILE A 13 5.39 3.48 13.66
CA ILE A 13 4.89 2.13 13.38
C ILE A 13 5.83 1.37 12.43
N GLY A 14 6.27 2.02 11.35
CA GLY A 14 7.17 1.40 10.36
C GLY A 14 8.48 0.91 10.98
N SER A 15 9.12 1.74 11.79
CA SER A 15 10.37 1.39 12.46
C SER A 15 10.19 0.24 13.45
N GLY A 16 9.06 0.23 14.19
CA GLY A 16 8.74 -0.86 15.11
C GLY A 16 8.53 -2.17 14.36
N PHE A 17 7.83 -2.13 13.23
CA PHE A 17 7.67 -3.29 12.35
C PHE A 17 9.04 -3.79 11.86
N LEU A 18 9.87 -2.91 11.31
CA LEU A 18 11.21 -3.24 10.82
C LEU A 18 12.10 -3.88 11.89
N HIS A 19 11.99 -3.51 13.16
CA HIS A 19 12.78 -4.16 14.22
C HIS A 19 12.15 -5.46 14.75
N SER A 20 10.87 -5.70 14.46
CA SER A 20 10.14 -6.88 14.92
C SER A 20 10.19 -8.07 13.96
N VAL A 21 10.43 -7.82 12.67
CA VAL A 21 10.49 -8.89 11.67
C VAL A 21 11.76 -9.71 11.83
N ARG A 22 11.66 -11.01 11.56
CA ARG A 22 12.78 -11.95 11.63
C ARG A 22 13.53 -11.94 10.31
N ALA A 23 14.79 -12.38 10.37
CA ALA A 23 15.66 -12.43 9.19
C ALA A 23 15.03 -13.20 8.02
N ASP A 24 14.29 -14.27 8.27
CA ASP A 24 13.77 -15.17 7.24
C ASP A 24 12.30 -14.92 6.87
N ASP A 25 11.66 -13.87 7.41
CA ASP A 25 10.25 -13.56 7.11
C ASP A 25 10.07 -13.08 5.66
N PHE A 26 11.08 -12.42 5.10
CA PHE A 26 11.09 -11.84 3.75
C PHE A 26 12.47 -11.98 3.09
N ASP A 27 12.49 -12.10 1.75
CA ASP A 27 13.75 -12.14 0.98
C ASP A 27 14.33 -10.76 0.69
N GLU A 28 13.46 -9.76 0.65
CA GLU A 28 13.83 -8.38 0.44
C GLU A 28 12.78 -7.50 1.10
N ILE A 29 13.26 -6.52 1.87
CA ILE A 29 12.45 -5.45 2.43
C ILE A 29 12.85 -4.16 1.72
N ILE A 30 11.91 -3.61 0.95
CA ILE A 30 12.05 -2.34 0.26
C ILE A 30 11.37 -1.28 1.14
N ILE A 31 12.10 -0.27 1.57
CA ILE A 31 11.62 0.81 2.41
C ILE A 31 11.49 2.06 1.55
N LEU A 32 10.30 2.63 1.45
CA LEU A 32 10.03 3.91 0.80
C LEU A 32 9.67 4.96 1.86
N ASP A 33 10.49 6.00 2.02
CA ASP A 33 10.24 7.05 3.01
C ASP A 33 10.88 8.37 2.57
N ASN A 34 10.22 9.50 2.81
CA ASN A 34 10.74 10.83 2.46
C ASN A 34 11.50 11.52 3.62
N ILE A 35 11.72 10.81 4.74
CA ILE A 35 12.45 11.30 5.92
C ILE A 35 11.81 12.55 6.54
N SER A 36 10.54 12.85 6.24
CA SER A 36 9.84 14.02 6.80
C SER A 36 9.75 14.02 8.33
N THR A 37 9.85 12.84 8.95
CA THR A 37 9.90 12.67 10.42
C THR A 37 11.31 12.72 11.01
N GLN A 38 12.36 12.85 10.19
CA GLN A 38 13.77 12.89 10.58
C GLN A 38 14.26 11.67 11.37
N ARG A 39 13.61 10.50 11.19
CA ARG A 39 13.93 9.26 11.92
C ARG A 39 14.88 8.33 11.15
N TYR A 40 15.87 8.90 10.46
CA TYR A 40 16.89 8.16 9.70
C TYR A 40 17.61 7.09 10.55
N ALA A 41 17.79 7.36 11.85
CA ALA A 41 18.38 6.42 12.79
C ALA A 41 17.66 5.06 12.87
N SER A 42 16.41 4.98 12.40
CA SER A 42 15.64 3.72 12.34
C SER A 42 16.16 2.71 11.31
N LEU A 43 17.13 3.09 10.47
CA LEU A 43 17.77 2.19 9.50
C LEU A 43 18.95 1.40 10.09
N PHE A 44 19.42 1.73 11.28
CA PHE A 44 20.54 1.04 11.92
C PHE A 44 20.06 -0.18 12.71
N GLU A 45 20.94 -1.18 12.88
CA GLU A 45 20.70 -2.37 13.71
C GLU A 45 19.50 -3.22 13.26
N LEU A 46 19.15 -3.17 11.97
CA LEU A 46 18.08 -4.00 11.42
C LEU A 46 18.50 -5.48 11.43
N PRO A 47 17.64 -6.43 11.83
CA PRO A 47 18.01 -7.85 11.93
C PRO A 47 18.25 -8.56 10.57
N PHE A 48 18.19 -7.84 9.45
CA PHE A 48 18.20 -8.35 8.07
C PHE A 48 18.94 -7.44 7.07
N GLU A 49 19.97 -6.70 7.52
CA GLU A 49 20.63 -5.63 6.75
C GLU A 49 20.98 -5.97 5.28
N LYS A 50 21.41 -7.21 5.00
CA LYS A 50 21.80 -7.65 3.64
C LYS A 50 20.64 -7.75 2.65
N ARG A 51 19.40 -7.63 3.11
CA ARG A 51 18.16 -7.77 2.33
C ARG A 51 17.29 -6.51 2.38
N VAL A 52 17.87 -5.39 2.82
CA VAL A 52 17.16 -4.10 2.89
C VAL A 52 17.55 -3.21 1.72
N ARG A 53 16.55 -2.61 1.09
CA ARG A 53 16.74 -1.54 0.13
C ARG A 53 15.96 -0.31 0.57
N PHE A 54 16.66 0.80 0.76
CA PHE A 54 16.04 2.07 1.11
C PHE A 54 15.88 2.94 -0.16
N ILE A 55 14.69 3.50 -0.34
CA ILE A 55 14.31 4.41 -1.41
C ILE A 55 13.84 5.70 -0.73
N GLU A 56 14.67 6.74 -0.83
CA GLU A 56 14.35 8.07 -0.31
C GLU A 56 13.53 8.85 -1.33
N GLU A 57 12.22 8.66 -1.32
CA GLU A 57 11.31 9.43 -2.16
C GLU A 57 9.95 9.68 -1.48
N ASP A 58 9.15 10.59 -2.05
CA ASP A 58 7.83 10.95 -1.57
C ASP A 58 6.72 10.29 -2.40
N ILE A 59 5.83 9.56 -1.72
CA ILE A 59 4.70 8.86 -2.34
C ILE A 59 3.80 9.78 -3.20
N MET A 60 3.81 11.08 -2.95
CA MET A 60 3.01 12.05 -3.69
C MET A 60 3.65 12.49 -5.01
N THR A 61 4.95 12.27 -5.20
CA THR A 61 5.71 12.75 -6.36
C THR A 61 6.44 11.65 -7.12
N SER A 62 6.66 10.49 -6.50
CA SER A 62 7.36 9.34 -7.09
C SER A 62 6.56 8.63 -8.18
N ASP A 63 7.27 7.93 -9.06
CA ASP A 63 6.66 6.91 -9.92
C ASP A 63 6.44 5.63 -9.13
N LEU A 64 5.33 5.60 -8.39
CA LEU A 64 4.94 4.47 -7.56
C LEU A 64 4.71 3.19 -8.36
N SER A 65 4.40 3.27 -9.67
CA SER A 65 4.20 2.08 -10.50
C SER A 65 5.48 1.26 -10.61
N ILE A 66 6.63 1.93 -10.77
CA ILE A 66 7.95 1.29 -10.83
C ILE A 66 8.35 0.74 -9.47
N ILE A 67 8.08 1.47 -8.38
CA ILE A 67 8.48 1.07 -7.02
C ILE A 67 7.64 -0.13 -6.55
N VAL A 68 6.32 -0.07 -6.72
CA VAL A 68 5.40 -1.15 -6.33
C VAL A 68 5.70 -2.43 -7.13
N ALA A 69 6.07 -2.31 -8.40
CA ALA A 69 6.38 -3.47 -9.24
C ALA A 69 7.61 -4.30 -8.82
N GLN A 70 8.34 -3.85 -7.81
CA GLN A 70 9.51 -4.54 -7.29
C GLN A 70 9.19 -5.42 -6.07
N ALA A 71 7.94 -5.42 -5.59
CA ALA A 71 7.50 -6.12 -4.39
C ALA A 71 6.29 -7.04 -4.67
N ASP A 72 6.21 -8.16 -3.95
CA ASP A 72 5.04 -9.06 -3.98
C ASP A 72 3.89 -8.56 -3.07
N ALA A 73 4.21 -7.74 -2.07
CA ALA A 73 3.27 -7.21 -1.11
C ALA A 73 3.61 -5.76 -0.73
N VAL A 74 2.60 -4.95 -0.42
CA VAL A 74 2.76 -3.57 0.04
C VAL A 74 2.16 -3.40 1.43
N LEU A 75 2.97 -2.90 2.37
CA LEU A 75 2.55 -2.40 3.68
C LEU A 75 2.61 -0.87 3.66
N HIS A 76 1.45 -0.22 3.57
CA HIS A 76 1.38 1.23 3.47
C HIS A 76 1.22 1.89 4.85
N LEU A 77 2.29 2.54 5.34
CA LEU A 77 2.32 3.25 6.63
C LEU A 77 2.68 4.74 6.49
N ALA A 78 2.92 5.22 5.26
CA ALA A 78 3.22 6.62 5.00
C ALA A 78 1.98 7.50 5.26
N ALA A 79 2.02 8.28 6.34
CA ALA A 79 0.95 9.19 6.72
C ALA A 79 1.50 10.32 7.61
N ILE A 80 0.84 11.48 7.57
CA ILE A 80 1.00 12.53 8.56
C ILE A 80 0.09 12.19 9.75
N THR A 81 0.71 11.90 10.90
CA THR A 81 0.02 11.44 12.12
C THR A 81 0.16 12.41 13.31
N ASP A 82 0.88 13.52 13.13
CA ASP A 82 1.09 14.53 14.15
C ASP A 82 -0.21 15.29 14.44
N ALA A 83 -0.89 14.89 15.51
CA ALA A 83 -2.21 15.42 15.87
C ALA A 83 -2.18 16.94 16.11
N GLU A 84 -1.11 17.48 16.71
CA GLU A 84 -0.99 18.91 16.99
C GLU A 84 -0.80 19.71 15.70
N ARG A 85 0.09 19.26 14.81
CA ARG A 85 0.33 19.97 13.53
C ARG A 85 -0.76 19.73 12.49
N SER A 86 -1.51 18.64 12.59
CA SER A 86 -2.51 18.27 11.57
C SER A 86 -3.62 19.31 11.42
N CYS A 87 -3.97 20.01 12.50
CA CYS A 87 -4.95 21.10 12.50
C CYS A 87 -4.50 22.30 11.67
N ASP A 88 -3.19 22.55 11.58
CA ASP A 88 -2.63 23.71 10.87
C ASP A 88 -2.40 23.46 9.37
N ILE A 89 -2.46 22.19 8.94
CA ILE A 89 -2.18 21.78 7.54
C ILE A 89 -3.19 20.74 7.00
N PRO A 90 -4.51 21.00 7.09
CA PRO A 90 -5.55 20.00 6.75
C PRO A 90 -5.47 19.53 5.29
N ASP A 91 -5.15 20.42 4.36
CA ASP A 91 -5.02 20.06 2.94
C ASP A 91 -3.85 19.11 2.69
N LYS A 92 -2.72 19.34 3.38
CA LYS A 92 -1.55 18.47 3.27
C LYS A 92 -1.83 17.11 3.92
N VAL A 93 -2.51 17.08 5.06
CA VAL A 93 -2.94 15.84 5.73
C VAL A 93 -3.87 15.05 4.82
N ARG A 94 -4.86 15.71 4.19
CA ARG A 94 -5.75 15.05 3.23
C ARG A 94 -4.97 14.52 2.03
N ALA A 95 -4.09 15.33 1.44
CA ALA A 95 -3.29 14.90 0.30
C ALA A 95 -2.46 13.66 0.62
N VAL A 96 -1.72 13.67 1.73
CA VAL A 96 -0.86 12.52 2.08
C VAL A 96 -1.68 11.32 2.55
N ASN A 97 -2.64 11.50 3.47
CA ASN A 97 -3.30 10.37 4.13
C ASN A 97 -4.46 9.79 3.32
N PHE A 98 -5.11 10.59 2.46
CA PHE A 98 -6.22 10.12 1.63
C PHE A 98 -5.77 9.91 0.18
N ASP A 99 -5.21 10.95 -0.45
CA ASP A 99 -4.79 10.83 -1.86
C ASP A 99 -3.58 9.90 -2.00
N GLY A 100 -2.66 9.87 -1.02
CA GLY A 100 -1.54 8.92 -0.99
C GLY A 100 -1.97 7.45 -0.94
N VAL A 101 -3.00 7.11 -0.16
CA VAL A 101 -3.59 5.76 -0.14
C VAL A 101 -4.13 5.41 -1.53
N ARG A 102 -4.84 6.35 -2.17
CA ARG A 102 -5.37 6.17 -3.53
C ARG A 102 -4.24 5.91 -4.53
N LEU A 103 -3.17 6.69 -4.50
CA LEU A 103 -2.02 6.53 -5.40
C LEU A 103 -1.34 5.16 -5.25
N ILE A 104 -1.16 4.69 -4.01
CA ILE A 104 -0.61 3.35 -3.74
C ILE A 104 -1.55 2.26 -4.24
N ALA A 105 -2.84 2.36 -3.93
CA ALA A 105 -3.83 1.40 -4.39
C ALA A 105 -3.90 1.32 -5.93
N GLU A 106 -3.89 2.47 -6.62
CA GLU A 106 -3.85 2.56 -8.07
C GLU A 106 -2.57 1.95 -8.66
N SER A 107 -1.43 2.13 -8.00
CA SER A 107 -0.16 1.53 -8.41
C SER A 107 -0.16 0.01 -8.27
N CYS A 108 -0.82 -0.52 -7.25
CA CYS A 108 -1.05 -1.96 -7.11
C CYS A 108 -2.00 -2.51 -8.20
N LEU A 109 -2.95 -1.71 -8.70
CA LEU A 109 -3.83 -2.12 -9.80
C LEU A 109 -3.08 -2.23 -11.14
N TYR A 110 -1.99 -1.48 -11.31
CA TYR A 110 -1.15 -1.55 -12.51
C TYR A 110 -0.41 -2.89 -12.63
N GLU A 111 0.05 -3.44 -11.49
CA GLU A 111 0.59 -4.81 -11.35
C GLU A 111 -0.46 -5.90 -11.58
N VAL A 112 -1.72 -5.62 -11.28
CA VAL A 112 -2.87 -6.53 -11.50
C VAL A 112 -3.22 -6.69 -13.00
N ARG A 113 -2.39 -6.20 -13.91
CA ARG A 113 -2.40 -6.58 -15.33
C ARG A 113 -1.39 -7.68 -15.61
N ALA A 114 -1.80 -8.92 -15.37
CA ALA A 114 -2.18 -9.85 -16.45
C ALA A 114 -1.96 -11.32 -16.07
N ASP A 115 -0.91 -11.69 -15.34
CA ASP A 115 -0.49 -13.10 -15.35
C ASP A 115 -0.89 -13.87 -14.09
N ARG A 116 -0.63 -13.32 -12.89
CA ARG A 116 -1.04 -13.97 -11.62
C ARG A 116 -2.56 -14.02 -11.40
N ILE A 117 -3.30 -13.10 -12.03
CA ILE A 117 -4.78 -13.04 -11.97
C ILE A 117 -5.40 -14.02 -12.99
N LYS A 118 -4.80 -14.17 -14.18
CA LYS A 118 -5.20 -15.18 -15.17
C LYS A 118 -5.00 -16.61 -14.65
N GLU A 119 -3.91 -16.89 -13.95
CA GLU A 119 -3.67 -18.21 -13.34
C GLU A 119 -4.74 -18.62 -12.31
N LYS A 120 -5.39 -17.64 -11.68
CA LYS A 120 -6.53 -17.85 -10.76
C LYS A 120 -7.90 -17.81 -11.45
N GLY A 121 -7.93 -17.80 -12.79
CA GLY A 121 -9.17 -17.85 -13.58
C GLY A 121 -9.90 -16.52 -13.73
N PHE A 122 -9.26 -15.40 -13.38
CA PHE A 122 -9.86 -14.08 -13.55
C PHE A 122 -9.42 -13.46 -14.89
N CYS A 123 -10.31 -13.49 -15.88
CA CYS A 123 -10.18 -12.72 -17.12
C CYS A 123 -11.16 -11.55 -17.09
N PHE A 124 -10.72 -10.35 -17.44
CA PHE A 124 -11.60 -9.17 -17.52
C PHE A 124 -11.34 -8.35 -18.78
N GLU A 125 -12.41 -8.10 -19.54
CA GLU A 125 -12.48 -7.13 -20.65
C GLU A 125 -13.61 -6.13 -20.33
N GLY A 126 -13.35 -4.82 -20.40
CA GLY A 126 -14.35 -3.77 -20.13
C GLY A 126 -13.82 -2.48 -19.50
N ASN A 127 -14.68 -1.48 -19.29
CA ASN A 127 -14.34 -0.21 -18.62
C ASN A 127 -14.84 -0.19 -17.16
N ILE A 128 -14.30 0.70 -16.32
CA ILE A 128 -14.55 0.68 -14.87
C ILE A 128 -16.03 0.84 -14.49
N PHE A 129 -16.82 1.52 -15.32
CA PHE A 129 -18.25 1.73 -15.07
C PHE A 129 -19.07 0.47 -15.37
N SER A 130 -18.77 -0.23 -16.47
CA SER A 130 -19.39 -1.54 -16.74
C SER A 130 -19.08 -2.55 -15.63
N ARG A 131 -17.94 -2.40 -14.96
CA ARG A 131 -17.54 -3.25 -13.84
C ARG A 131 -18.32 -2.98 -12.55
N ILE A 132 -18.64 -1.71 -12.28
CA ILE A 132 -19.48 -1.35 -11.13
C ILE A 132 -20.87 -1.96 -11.32
N ASP A 133 -21.44 -1.82 -12.52
CA ASP A 133 -22.77 -2.36 -12.82
C ASP A 133 -22.82 -3.88 -12.75
N GLU A 134 -21.84 -4.58 -13.35
CA GLU A 134 -21.74 -6.06 -13.28
C GLU A 134 -21.54 -6.57 -11.84
N THR A 135 -20.74 -5.87 -11.04
CA THR A 135 -20.52 -6.23 -9.64
C THR A 135 -21.78 -6.00 -8.81
N LEU A 136 -22.49 -4.90 -9.05
CA LEU A 136 -23.76 -4.61 -8.38
C LEU A 136 -24.84 -5.65 -8.74
N ASP A 137 -24.92 -6.09 -10.00
CA ASP A 137 -25.86 -7.12 -10.43
C ASP A 137 -25.52 -8.50 -9.86
N MET A 138 -24.24 -8.87 -9.79
CA MET A 138 -23.80 -10.10 -9.14
C MET A 138 -24.18 -10.10 -7.64
N LEU A 139 -23.99 -8.96 -6.95
CA LEU A 139 -24.34 -8.82 -5.55
C LEU A 139 -25.86 -8.86 -5.31
N ARG A 140 -26.67 -8.30 -6.21
CA ARG A 140 -28.14 -8.38 -6.15
C ARG A 140 -28.65 -9.82 -6.27
N GLY A 141 -27.97 -10.66 -7.05
CA GLY A 141 -28.31 -12.09 -7.18
C GLY A 141 -27.89 -12.96 -5.99
N LEU A 142 -26.94 -12.48 -5.17
CA LEU A 142 -26.40 -13.21 -4.01
C LEU A 142 -27.09 -12.86 -2.69
N ILE A 143 -27.84 -11.75 -2.66
CA ILE A 143 -28.67 -11.38 -1.51
C ILE A 143 -30.07 -11.94 -1.77
N PRO A 144 -30.54 -13.00 -1.08
CA PRO A 144 -31.94 -13.35 -1.14
C PRO A 144 -32.70 -12.16 -0.55
N PHE A 145 -33.52 -11.50 -1.38
CA PHE A 145 -34.50 -10.55 -0.91
C PHE A 145 -35.49 -11.35 -0.04
N GLN A 146 -35.24 -11.44 1.27
CA GLN A 146 -36.30 -11.79 2.19
C GLN A 146 -37.21 -10.56 2.24
N SER A 147 -38.28 -10.60 1.44
CA SER A 147 -39.46 -9.79 1.70
C SER A 147 -40.00 -10.20 3.07
N GLY A 148 -39.56 -9.51 4.11
CA GLY A 148 -40.23 -9.50 5.39
C GLY A 148 -41.52 -8.71 5.24
N THR A 149 -42.58 -9.39 4.84
CA THR A 149 -43.91 -9.11 5.37
C THR A 149 -43.96 -9.77 6.74
N ASP A 150 -43.99 -8.93 7.78
CA ASP A 150 -44.96 -8.97 8.87
C ASP A 150 -45.00 -7.57 9.54
#